data_AF-A0A830CHN4-F1
#
_entry.id   AF-A0A830CHN4-F1
#
_cell.length_a   1.000
_cell.length_b   1.000
_cell.length_c   1.000
_cell.angle_alpha   90.00
_cell.angle_beta   90.00
_cell.angle_gamma   90.00
#
_symmetry.space_group_name_H-M   'P 1'
#
loop_
_entity.id
_entity.type
_entity.pdbx_description
1 polymer ?
#
loop_
_entity_poly.entity_id
_entity_poly.type
_entity_poly.pdbx_seq_one_letter_code
_entity_poly.pdbx_strand_id
1 'polypeptide(L)'
;AGFSAKLTEQHLESLKGVDGFLYASRDELRTLHTTHSPQFLGLSVGQGLWSAGNLSSDVIIGLVDSGIWPEHPSFNDSGLSPVPSSLERKMPIWHKIHSFKL
;
A
#
# COMPACT_ATOMS: atom_id res chain seq x y z
N ALA A 1 -15.19 -11.22 -7.15
CA ALA A 1 -13.87 -11.67 -6.65
C ALA A 1 -13.00 -12.01 -7.86
N GLY A 2 -11.69 -11.84 -7.77
CA GLY A 2 -10.74 -12.15 -8.85
C GLY A 2 -9.53 -12.91 -8.30
N PHE A 3 -8.72 -13.47 -9.19
CA PHE A 3 -7.51 -14.22 -8.86
C PHE A 3 -6.43 -14.01 -9.93
N SER A 4 -5.18 -14.34 -9.59
CA SER A 4 -4.09 -14.46 -10.55
C SER A 4 -3.75 -15.93 -10.76
N ALA A 5 -3.41 -16.31 -11.99
CA ALA A 5 -3.06 -17.68 -12.35
C ALA A 5 -2.03 -17.70 -13.47
N LYS A 6 -1.19 -18.74 -13.48
CA LYS A 6 -0.30 -19.03 -14.61
C LYS A 6 -1.07 -19.84 -15.64
N LEU A 7 -1.25 -19.28 -16.83
CA LEU A 7 -2.02 -19.90 -17.92
C LEU A 7 -1.20 -19.89 -19.21
N THR A 8 -1.38 -20.93 -20.02
CA THR A 8 -0.98 -20.90 -21.43
C THR A 8 -2.02 -20.10 -22.22
N GLU A 9 -1.69 -19.65 -23.43
CA GLU A 9 -2.65 -18.97 -24.31
C GLU A 9 -3.86 -19.87 -24.62
N GLN A 10 -3.62 -21.17 -24.83
CA GLN A 10 -4.70 -22.14 -25.05
C GLN A 10 -5.66 -22.25 -23.85
N HIS A 11 -5.15 -22.24 -22.61
CA HIS A 11 -6.01 -22.24 -21.43
C HIS A 11 -6.81 -20.94 -21.29
N LEU A 12 -6.20 -19.79 -21.63
CA LEU A 12 -6.88 -18.51 -21.62
C LEU A 12 -8.03 -18.47 -22.64
N GLU A 13 -7.82 -18.98 -23.86
CA GLU A 13 -8.88 -19.04 -24.87
C GLU A 13 -10.05 -19.91 -24.42
N SER A 14 -9.78 -21.08 -23.84
CA SER A 14 -10.83 -21.95 -23.28
C SER A 14 -11.61 -21.26 -22.15
N LEU A 15 -10.94 -20.47 -21.30
CA LEU A 15 -11.58 -19.74 -20.20
C LEU A 15 -12.54 -18.65 -20.66
N LYS A 16 -12.31 -18.03 -21.82
CA LYS A 16 -13.22 -16.99 -22.36
C LYS A 16 -14.62 -17.51 -22.66
N GLY A 17 -14.77 -18.83 -22.87
CA GLY A 17 -16.06 -19.47 -23.10
C GLY A 17 -16.79 -19.93 -21.83
N VAL A 18 -16.17 -19.80 -20.66
CA VAL A 18 -16.77 -20.22 -19.38
C VAL A 18 -17.75 -19.15 -18.90
N ASP A 19 -18.95 -19.57 -18.51
CA ASP A 19 -19.94 -18.67 -17.92
C ASP A 19 -19.37 -17.98 -16.66
N GLY A 20 -19.50 -16.66 -16.60
CA GLY A 20 -18.88 -15.83 -15.57
C GLY A 20 -17.47 -15.31 -15.88
N PHE A 21 -16.87 -15.64 -17.04
CA PHE A 21 -15.68 -14.92 -17.50
C PHE A 21 -16.03 -13.47 -17.85
N LEU A 22 -15.32 -12.52 -17.23
CA LEU A 22 -15.52 -11.09 -17.49
C LEU A 22 -14.33 -10.48 -18.25
N TYR A 23 -13.11 -10.71 -17.76
CA TYR A 23 -11.90 -10.10 -18.30
C TYR A 23 -10.64 -10.82 -17.79
N ALA A 24 -9.57 -10.77 -18.59
CA ALA A 24 -8.24 -11.16 -18.18
C ALA A 24 -7.21 -10.17 -18.74
N SER A 25 -6.19 -9.85 -17.95
CA SER A 25 -5.02 -9.07 -18.36
C SER A 25 -3.76 -9.87 -18.07
N ARG A 26 -2.73 -9.68 -18.90
CA ARG A 26 -1.39 -10.21 -18.62
C ARG A 26 -0.81 -9.50 -17.40
N ASP A 27 -0.14 -10.28 -16.56
CA ASP A 27 0.68 -9.73 -15.48
C ASP A 27 1.94 -9.09 -16.07
N GLU A 28 2.21 -7.84 -15.71
CA GLU A 28 3.30 -7.04 -16.25
C GLU A 28 4.20 -6.55 -15.12
N LEU A 29 5.51 -6.78 -15.25
CA LEU A 29 6.48 -6.23 -14.32
C LEU A 29 6.44 -4.69 -14.40
N ARG A 30 6.29 -4.04 -13.25
CA ARG A 30 6.37 -2.58 -13.14
C ARG A 30 7.75 -2.18 -12.61
N THR A 31 8.28 -1.10 -13.16
CA THR A 31 9.53 -0.47 -12.69
C THR A 31 9.23 0.61 -11.67
N LEU A 32 10.13 0.79 -10.69
CA LEU A 32 10.04 1.87 -9.72
C LEU A 32 10.21 3.23 -10.41
N HIS A 33 9.33 4.18 -10.13
CA HIS A 33 9.30 5.46 -10.84
C HIS A 33 9.86 6.65 -10.05
N THR A 34 10.19 6.54 -8.75
CA THR A 34 10.52 7.73 -7.95
C THR A 34 11.50 7.48 -6.80
N THR A 35 12.52 8.34 -6.68
CA THR A 35 13.40 8.44 -5.50
C THR A 35 13.23 9.77 -4.72
N HIS A 36 12.42 10.73 -5.21
CA HIS A 36 12.27 12.08 -4.62
C HIS A 36 10.80 12.60 -4.62
N SER A 37 9.91 11.91 -3.90
CA SER A 37 8.47 12.18 -3.90
C SER A 37 8.05 13.57 -3.35
N PRO A 38 8.65 14.12 -2.26
CA PRO A 38 8.21 15.42 -1.75
C PRO A 38 8.45 16.57 -2.72
N GLN A 39 9.61 16.60 -3.38
CA GLN A 39 9.94 17.61 -4.40
C GLN A 39 9.09 17.43 -5.65
N PHE A 40 8.86 16.20 -6.08
CA PHE A 40 7.95 15.88 -7.20
C PHE A 40 6.53 16.41 -6.97
N LEU A 41 6.05 16.35 -5.72
CA LEU A 41 4.72 16.83 -5.33
C LEU A 41 4.70 18.32 -4.90
N GLY A 42 5.84 19.01 -4.94
CA GLY A 42 5.94 20.42 -4.53
C GLY A 42 5.68 20.66 -3.03
N LEU A 43 5.85 19.64 -2.19
CA LEU A 43 5.64 19.74 -0.75
C LEU A 43 6.83 20.42 -0.08
N SER A 44 6.58 21.54 0.60
CA SER A 44 7.59 22.31 1.32
C SER A 44 7.13 22.65 2.74
N VAL A 45 8.08 22.63 3.68
CA VAL A 45 7.79 22.83 5.12
C VAL A 45 7.21 24.22 5.33
N GLY A 46 6.08 24.30 6.04
CA GLY A 46 5.42 25.57 6.36
C GLY A 46 4.58 26.16 5.23
N GLN A 47 4.41 25.48 4.10
CA GLN A 47 3.53 25.92 3.01
C GLN A 47 2.53 24.84 2.60
N GLY A 48 1.39 25.28 2.06
CA GLY A 48 0.37 24.40 1.49
C GLY A 48 -0.12 23.36 2.50
N LEU A 49 -0.19 22.10 2.07
CA LEU A 49 -0.70 21.01 2.88
C LEU A 49 0.03 20.93 4.23
N TRP A 50 1.37 21.04 4.27
CA TRP A 50 2.20 20.95 5.49
C TRP A 50 2.09 22.12 6.48
N SER A 51 1.24 23.11 6.21
CA SER A 51 0.91 24.19 7.17
C SER A 51 -0.37 23.91 7.98
N ALA A 52 -1.16 22.91 7.60
CA ALA A 52 -2.39 22.57 8.32
C ALA A 52 -2.06 21.77 9.60
N GLY A 53 -2.64 22.19 10.73
CA GLY A 53 -2.31 21.64 12.06
C GLY A 53 -2.78 20.20 12.33
N ASN A 54 -3.47 19.54 11.40
CA ASN A 54 -4.08 18.22 11.64
C ASN A 54 -3.94 17.23 10.47
N LEU A 55 -2.76 17.18 9.84
CA LEU A 55 -2.57 16.44 8.58
C LEU A 55 -2.48 14.91 8.71
N SER A 56 -2.20 14.39 9.90
CA SER A 56 -1.61 13.05 10.03
C SER A 56 -2.28 12.12 11.04
N SER A 57 -3.30 12.54 11.78
CA SER A 57 -3.86 11.70 12.87
C SER A 57 -4.82 10.61 12.38
N ASP A 58 -5.54 10.83 11.28
CA ASP A 58 -6.69 9.97 10.90
C ASP A 58 -6.64 9.43 9.47
N VAL A 59 -5.52 9.61 8.76
CA VAL A 59 -5.34 9.14 7.38
C VAL A 59 -4.37 7.98 7.33
N ILE A 60 -4.73 6.92 6.63
CA ILE A 60 -3.84 5.80 6.33
C ILE A 60 -3.46 5.83 4.87
N ILE A 61 -2.16 5.73 4.63
CA ILE A 61 -1.59 5.63 3.30
C ILE A 61 -1.03 4.22 3.13
N GLY A 62 -1.64 3.43 2.25
CA GLY A 62 -1.10 2.13 1.85
C GLY A 62 0.00 2.32 0.81
N LEU A 63 1.19 1.79 1.07
CA LEU A 63 2.32 1.84 0.15
C LEU A 63 2.58 0.44 -0.43
N VAL A 64 2.58 0.34 -1.76
CA VAL A 64 2.97 -0.87 -2.50
C VAL A 64 4.34 -0.61 -3.11
N ASP A 65 5.39 -1.09 -2.46
CA ASP A 65 6.80 -0.88 -2.83
C ASP A 65 7.59 -2.19 -2.58
N SER A 66 8.89 -2.15 -2.80
CA SER A 66 9.88 -3.20 -2.55
C SER A 66 10.00 -3.61 -1.07
N GLY A 67 9.46 -2.83 -0.15
CA GLY A 67 9.46 -3.10 1.28
C GLY A 67 9.65 -1.84 2.11
N ILE A 68 9.89 -2.03 3.40
CA ILE A 68 10.16 -0.98 4.37
C ILE A 68 11.27 -1.45 5.31
N TRP A 69 12.06 -0.51 5.84
CA TRP A 69 12.99 -0.75 6.93
C TRP A 69 12.34 -0.25 8.24
N PRO A 70 11.63 -1.10 9.00
CA PRO A 70 10.81 -0.65 10.13
C PRO A 70 11.64 -0.10 11.31
N GLU A 71 12.91 -0.47 11.44
CA GLU A 71 13.83 0.03 12.49
C GLU A 71 14.40 1.42 12.19
N HIS A 72 14.17 1.98 11.00
CA HIS A 72 14.68 3.31 10.66
C HIS A 72 14.01 4.40 11.53
N PRO A 73 14.75 5.41 12.04
CA PRO A 73 14.20 6.41 12.97
C PRO A 73 12.96 7.17 12.47
N SER A 74 12.76 7.27 11.14
CA SER A 74 11.57 7.88 10.53
C SER A 74 10.27 7.14 10.83
N PHE A 75 10.32 5.89 11.29
CA PHE A 75 9.16 5.10 11.70
C PHE A 75 8.96 5.05 13.22
N ASN A 76 9.66 5.89 13.98
CA ASN A 76 9.40 6.02 15.41
C ASN A 76 8.01 6.66 15.63
N ASP A 77 7.16 5.95 16.37
CA ASP A 77 5.79 6.33 16.71
C ASP A 77 5.68 7.18 17.99
N SER A 78 6.82 7.54 18.60
CA SER A 78 6.87 8.40 19.78
C SER A 78 6.14 9.72 19.54
N GLY A 79 5.08 9.98 20.31
CA GLY A 79 4.28 11.19 20.22
C GLY A 79 3.08 11.10 19.26
N LEU A 80 2.86 9.95 18.60
CA LEU A 80 1.65 9.68 17.84
C LEU A 80 0.49 9.25 18.76
N SER A 81 -0.74 9.55 18.33
CA SER A 81 -1.95 9.07 19.00
C SER A 81 -2.17 7.57 18.76
N PRO A 82 -2.91 6.86 19.62
CA PRO A 82 -3.19 5.43 19.43
C PRO A 82 -3.87 5.14 18.08
N VAL A 83 -3.58 3.96 17.52
CA VAL A 83 -4.23 3.50 16.27
C VAL A 83 -5.75 3.40 16.47
N PRO A 84 -6.58 3.97 15.58
CA PRO A 84 -8.03 3.83 15.66
C PRO A 84 -8.50 2.37 15.67
N SER A 85 -9.36 1.99 16.62
CA SER A 85 -9.87 0.62 16.82
C SER A 85 -10.63 0.03 15.64
N SER A 86 -11.15 0.87 14.75
CA SER A 86 -11.79 0.44 13.49
C SER A 86 -10.80 -0.23 12.52
N LEU A 87 -9.51 0.09 12.64
CA LEU A 87 -8.45 -0.39 11.77
C LEU A 87 -7.89 -1.72 12.23
N GLU A 88 -7.73 -1.90 13.55
CA GLU A 88 -7.38 -3.18 14.15
C GLU A 88 -8.35 -4.29 13.72
N ARG A 89 -9.64 -3.95 13.64
CA ARG A 89 -10.69 -4.87 13.18
C ARG A 89 -10.59 -5.20 11.68
N LYS A 90 -10.16 -4.24 10.86
CA LYS A 90 -10.14 -4.37 9.40
C LYS A 90 -8.89 -5.06 8.89
N MET A 91 -7.78 -5.03 9.63
CA MET A 91 -6.66 -5.88 9.28
C MET A 91 -6.11 -6.66 10.48
N PRO A 92 -6.45 -7.96 10.59
CA PRO A 92 -6.11 -8.77 11.76
C PRO A 92 -4.61 -9.07 11.90
N ILE A 93 -3.82 -8.80 10.86
CA ILE A 93 -2.36 -8.97 10.84
C ILE A 93 -1.56 -7.81 11.46
N TRP A 94 -2.21 -6.73 11.92
CA TRP A 94 -1.52 -5.56 12.49
C TRP A 94 -0.64 -5.90 13.70
N HIS A 95 -1.11 -6.82 14.55
CA HIS A 95 -0.37 -7.30 15.72
C HIS A 95 0.93 -8.03 15.33
N LYS A 96 0.98 -8.65 14.14
CA LYS A 96 2.15 -9.40 13.66
C LYS A 96 3.22 -8.48 13.08
N ILE A 97 2.84 -7.32 12.55
CA ILE A 97 3.75 -6.31 12.02
C ILE A 97 4.46 -5.55 13.16
N HIS A 98 3.75 -5.25 14.26
CA HIS A 98 4.36 -4.64 15.45
C HIS A 98 5.33 -5.59 16.19
N SER A 99 5.15 -6.91 16.01
CA SER A 99 5.99 -7.92 16.64
C SER A 99 7.35 -8.14 15.95
N PHE A 100 7.68 -7.37 14.91
CA PHE A 100 9.06 -7.31 14.37
C PHE A 100 10.03 -6.53 15.26
N LYS A 101 9.57 -5.98 16.39
CA LYS A 101 10.45 -5.78 17.55
C LYS A 101 10.58 -7.10 18.31
N LEU A 102 11.56 -7.92 17.92
CA LEU A 102 12.42 -8.76 18.77
C LEU A 102 13.65 -9.18 17.96
#